data_AF-Q5ZYX1-F1
#
_entry.id   AF-Q5ZYX1-F1
#
_cell.length_a   1.000
_cell.length_b   1.000
_cell.length_c   1.000
_cell.angle_alpha   90.00
_cell.angle_beta   90.00
_cell.angle_gamma   90.00
#
_symmetry.space_group_name_H-M   'P 1'
#
loop_
_entity.id
_entity.type
_entity.pdbx_description
1 polymer ?
#
loop_
_entity_poly.entity_id
_entity_poly.type
_entity_poly.pdbx_seq_one_letter_code
_entity_poly.pdbx_strand_id
1 'polypeptide(L)'
;MNDIMWYQNIMRNLLEKLPEASRKDGEFFLDKLFLAVKRVDNKPEMEFFLGLIEKSFLKFENEKSGSVTLVKFSRYILGLTLLYIKSGNDGAIWNSDFIPYLGEIKKFFDVEKEGKSFYKFLNQLEVDVFVSLNHQLAIDFKHFTSILRGNNDLKTIQSFTEACKGLGNESSEGFNQVVKDAEAHMINLQFADDLNSDFNLEGIDENLRNTTLQKSSHANSMPMSVNKGHRLSIFKALATSGELSDQTSLFINQNNGPI
;
A
#
# COMPACT_ATOMS: atom_id res chain seq x y z
N MET A 1 -20.40 5.62 11.57
CA MET A 1 -19.00 6.06 11.36
C MET A 1 -18.36 4.94 10.58
N ASN A 2 -18.00 5.14 9.30
CA ASN A 2 -17.30 4.10 8.55
C ASN A 2 -15.90 3.97 9.17
N ASP A 3 -15.52 2.79 9.61
CA ASP A 3 -14.13 2.53 9.99
C ASP A 3 -13.25 2.76 8.76
N ILE A 4 -12.42 3.79 8.82
CA ILE A 4 -11.44 4.09 7.76
C ILE A 4 -10.35 3.03 7.87
N MET A 5 -10.06 2.38 6.75
CA MET A 5 -9.05 1.32 6.71
C MET A 5 -7.64 1.91 6.90
N TRP A 6 -6.73 1.14 7.52
CA TRP A 6 -5.37 1.60 7.85
C TRP A 6 -4.63 2.23 6.65
N TYR A 7 -4.75 1.61 5.47
CA TYR A 7 -4.10 2.09 4.26
C TYR A 7 -4.66 3.42 3.77
N GLN A 8 -5.96 3.68 3.98
CA GLN A 8 -6.56 4.97 3.63
C GLN A 8 -6.05 6.07 4.55
N ASN A 9 -5.96 5.80 5.86
CA ASN A 9 -5.42 6.76 6.81
C ASN A 9 -3.97 7.14 6.47
N ILE A 10 -3.12 6.16 6.14
CA ILE A 10 -1.75 6.45 5.72
C ILE A 10 -1.74 7.29 4.43
N MET A 11 -2.51 6.92 3.41
CA MET A 11 -2.57 7.66 2.15
C MET A 11 -3.10 9.09 2.31
N ARG A 12 -3.97 9.34 3.30
CA ARG A 12 -4.52 10.66 3.60
C ARG A 12 -3.47 11.64 4.10
N ASN A 13 -2.36 11.17 4.67
CA ASN A 13 -1.24 12.04 5.05
C ASN A 13 -0.65 12.78 3.84
N LEU A 14 -0.75 12.22 2.62
CA LEU A 14 -0.27 12.88 1.40
C LEU A 14 -1.19 14.02 0.93
N LEU A 15 -2.40 14.17 1.49
CA LEU A 15 -3.32 15.25 1.10
C LEU A 15 -2.76 16.63 1.44
N GLU A 16 -1.85 16.76 2.40
CA GLU A 16 -1.18 18.04 2.69
C GLU A 16 -0.42 18.61 1.49
N LYS A 17 0.01 17.72 0.57
CA LYS A 17 0.76 18.06 -0.65
C LYS A 17 -0.13 18.73 -1.69
N LEU A 18 -1.44 18.56 -1.58
CA LEU A 18 -2.43 19.23 -2.41
C LEU A 18 -2.69 20.66 -1.91
N PRO A 19 -3.00 21.62 -2.81
CA PRO A 19 -3.57 22.91 -2.43
C PRO A 19 -4.77 22.70 -1.50
N GLU A 20 -4.90 23.56 -0.49
CA GLU A 20 -5.95 23.44 0.54
C GLU A 20 -7.35 23.31 -0.08
N ALA A 21 -7.65 24.12 -1.10
CA ALA A 21 -8.90 24.09 -1.84
C ALA A 21 -9.21 22.73 -2.53
N SER A 22 -8.20 21.90 -2.79
CA SER A 22 -8.32 20.61 -3.46
C SER A 22 -8.26 19.41 -2.50
N ARG A 23 -7.98 19.62 -1.19
CA ARG A 23 -7.79 18.52 -0.24
C ARG A 23 -9.03 17.64 -0.07
N LYS A 24 -10.21 18.26 0.00
CA LYS A 24 -11.50 17.56 0.10
C LYS A 24 -11.79 16.71 -1.14
N ASP A 25 -11.44 17.22 -2.32
CA ASP A 25 -11.56 16.45 -3.56
C ASP A 25 -10.54 15.31 -3.63
N GLY A 26 -9.32 15.51 -3.09
CA GLY A 26 -8.33 14.46 -2.95
C GLY A 26 -8.76 13.34 -2.01
N GLU A 27 -9.37 13.68 -0.88
CA GLU A 27 -10.01 12.72 0.04
C GLU A 27 -11.13 11.93 -0.66
N PHE A 28 -12.04 12.63 -1.33
CA PHE A 28 -13.13 12.00 -2.08
C PHE A 28 -12.59 11.07 -3.19
N PHE A 29 -11.52 11.49 -3.86
CA PHE A 29 -10.81 10.65 -4.83
C PHE A 29 -10.30 9.35 -4.20
N LEU A 30 -9.57 9.43 -3.08
CA LEU A 30 -9.03 8.24 -2.41
C LEU A 30 -10.15 7.29 -1.98
N ASP A 31 -11.23 7.80 -1.39
CA ASP A 31 -12.36 6.97 -0.95
C ASP A 31 -13.00 6.21 -2.09
N LYS A 32 -13.25 6.90 -3.21
CA LYS A 32 -13.85 6.29 -4.39
C LYS A 32 -12.90 5.35 -5.12
N LEU A 33 -11.60 5.64 -5.13
CA LEU A 33 -10.59 4.75 -5.70
C LEU A 33 -10.54 3.42 -4.94
N PHE A 34 -10.46 3.46 -3.60
CA PHE A 34 -10.44 2.22 -2.81
C PHE A 34 -11.77 1.46 -2.87
N LEU A 35 -12.89 2.17 -3.04
CA LEU A 35 -14.16 1.52 -3.35
C LEU A 35 -14.13 0.81 -4.70
N ALA A 36 -13.56 1.43 -5.73
CA ALA A 36 -13.40 0.81 -7.06
C ALA A 36 -12.49 -0.42 -7.00
N VAL A 37 -11.37 -0.34 -6.28
CA VAL A 37 -10.48 -1.49 -6.03
C VAL A 37 -11.27 -2.66 -5.43
N LYS A 38 -12.04 -2.43 -4.36
CA LYS A 38 -12.85 -3.47 -3.71
C LYS A 38 -13.89 -4.11 -4.65
N ARG A 39 -14.34 -3.39 -5.69
CA ARG A 39 -15.30 -3.89 -6.69
C ARG A 39 -14.62 -4.75 -7.76
N VAL A 40 -13.38 -4.42 -8.13
CA VAL A 40 -12.57 -5.19 -9.10
C VAL A 40 -11.99 -6.42 -8.43
N ASP A 41 -11.45 -6.26 -7.23
CA ASP A 41 -10.87 -7.30 -6.41
C ASP A 41 -11.33 -7.12 -4.96
N ASN A 42 -12.16 -8.06 -4.47
CA ASN A 42 -12.75 -7.96 -3.15
C ASN A 42 -11.77 -8.31 -2.02
N LYS A 43 -10.59 -8.87 -2.35
CA LYS A 43 -9.55 -9.22 -1.40
C LYS A 43 -8.16 -9.02 -2.04
N PRO A 44 -7.76 -7.75 -2.27
CA PRO A 44 -6.41 -7.47 -2.76
C PRO A 44 -5.36 -8.01 -1.80
N GLU A 45 -4.28 -8.57 -2.35
CA GLU A 45 -3.15 -9.06 -1.57
C GLU A 45 -2.42 -7.92 -0.84
N MET A 46 -1.71 -8.24 0.25
CA MET A 46 -1.06 -7.23 1.08
C MET A 46 -0.07 -6.36 0.29
N GLU A 47 0.64 -6.97 -0.65
CA GLU A 47 1.61 -6.36 -1.55
C GLU A 47 1.03 -5.19 -2.35
N PHE A 48 -0.26 -5.25 -2.70
CA PHE A 48 -0.94 -4.14 -3.35
C PHE A 48 -0.92 -2.89 -2.48
N PHE A 49 -1.30 -3.02 -1.20
CA PHE A 49 -1.38 -1.89 -0.29
C PHE A 49 0.01 -1.34 0.05
N LEU A 50 0.97 -2.24 0.32
CA LEU A 50 2.35 -1.85 0.64
C LEU A 50 3.00 -1.08 -0.51
N GLY A 51 2.89 -1.61 -1.73
CA GLY A 51 3.44 -0.99 -2.93
C GLY A 51 2.78 0.33 -3.27
N LEU A 52 1.45 0.41 -3.20
CA LEU A 52 0.71 1.65 -3.43
C LEU A 52 1.14 2.75 -2.46
N ILE A 53 1.23 2.45 -1.17
CA ILE A 53 1.63 3.43 -0.15
C ILE A 53 3.08 3.84 -0.37
N GLU A 54 4.02 2.89 -0.40
CA GLU A 54 5.45 3.18 -0.46
C GLU A 54 5.80 4.02 -1.69
N LYS A 55 5.32 3.64 -2.88
CA LYS A 55 5.59 4.37 -4.11
C LYS A 55 4.86 5.71 -4.21
N SER A 56 3.73 5.88 -3.51
CA SER A 56 3.04 7.17 -3.44
C SER A 56 3.82 8.15 -2.56
N PHE A 57 4.32 7.70 -1.41
CA PHE A 57 5.16 8.52 -0.55
C PHE A 57 6.49 8.86 -1.24
N LEU A 58 7.14 7.89 -1.87
CA LEU A 58 8.39 8.12 -2.61
C LEU A 58 8.23 9.24 -3.66
N LYS A 59 7.04 9.36 -4.26
CA LYS A 59 6.75 10.39 -5.26
C LYS A 59 6.49 11.77 -4.67
N PHE A 60 5.84 11.84 -3.51
CA PHE A 60 5.20 13.08 -3.03
C PHE A 60 5.69 13.57 -1.66
N GLU A 61 6.36 12.75 -0.85
CA GLU A 61 6.73 13.09 0.52
C GLU A 61 7.63 14.33 0.60
N ASN A 62 8.55 14.47 -0.37
CA ASN A 62 9.51 15.55 -0.48
C ASN A 62 8.98 16.76 -1.28
N GLU A 63 7.76 16.67 -1.82
CA GLU A 63 7.12 17.81 -2.48
C GLU A 63 6.68 18.83 -1.42
N LYS A 64 6.73 20.11 -1.79
CA LYS A 64 6.29 21.20 -0.91
C LYS A 64 4.78 21.08 -0.65
N SER A 65 4.33 21.34 0.57
CA SER A 65 2.90 21.38 0.89
C SER A 65 2.15 22.35 -0.03
N GLY A 66 0.99 21.94 -0.52
CA GLY A 66 0.21 22.72 -1.47
C GLY A 66 0.74 22.81 -2.92
N SER A 67 1.85 22.15 -3.26
CA SER A 67 2.47 22.29 -4.60
C SER A 67 1.99 21.26 -5.62
N VAL A 68 1.41 20.14 -5.19
CA VAL A 68 1.00 19.06 -6.07
C VAL A 68 -0.43 19.28 -6.54
N THR A 69 -0.64 19.42 -7.84
CA THR A 69 -2.00 19.53 -8.40
C THR A 69 -2.79 18.24 -8.18
N LEU A 70 -4.11 18.36 -7.98
CA LEU A 70 -4.99 17.19 -7.86
C LEU A 70 -4.88 16.24 -9.06
N VAL A 71 -4.75 16.77 -10.29
CA VAL A 71 -4.59 15.94 -11.50
C VAL A 71 -3.33 15.09 -11.45
N LYS A 72 -2.17 15.69 -11.12
CA LYS A 72 -0.89 14.97 -10.95
C LYS A 72 -1.01 13.87 -9.88
N PHE A 73 -1.60 14.20 -8.74
CA PHE A 73 -1.80 13.27 -7.63
C PHE A 73 -2.70 12.09 -8.03
N SER A 74 -3.90 12.38 -8.53
CA SER A 74 -4.90 11.37 -8.86
C SER A 74 -4.46 10.45 -10.01
N ARG A 75 -3.80 10.99 -11.03
CA ARG A 75 -3.26 10.19 -12.15
C ARG A 75 -2.18 9.22 -11.69
N TYR A 76 -1.23 9.71 -10.88
CA TYR A 76 -0.12 8.86 -10.42
C TYR A 76 -0.61 7.73 -9.51
N ILE A 77 -1.49 8.05 -8.54
CA ILE A 77 -2.04 7.04 -7.63
C ILE A 77 -2.93 6.03 -8.37
N LEU A 78 -3.72 6.48 -9.35
CA LEU A 78 -4.48 5.56 -10.21
C LEU A 78 -3.54 4.64 -11.00
N GLY A 79 -2.48 5.18 -11.62
CA GLY A 79 -1.51 4.36 -12.35
C GLY A 79 -0.83 3.32 -11.45
N LEU A 80 -0.41 3.71 -10.24
CA LEU A 80 0.11 2.75 -9.24
C LEU A 80 -0.92 1.69 -8.87
N THR A 81 -2.19 2.08 -8.72
CA THR A 81 -3.28 1.16 -8.40
C THR A 81 -3.45 0.11 -9.50
N LEU A 82 -3.51 0.52 -10.76
CA LEU A 82 -3.64 -0.37 -11.91
C LEU A 82 -2.46 -1.33 -12.04
N LEU A 83 -1.26 -0.88 -11.66
CA LEU A 83 -0.03 -1.66 -11.73
C LEU A 83 0.06 -2.69 -10.60
N TYR A 84 -0.09 -2.24 -9.35
CA TYR A 84 0.08 -3.09 -8.18
C TYR A 84 -1.02 -4.14 -8.01
N ILE A 85 -2.27 -3.82 -8.40
CA ILE A 85 -3.38 -4.76 -8.30
C ILE A 85 -3.12 -6.00 -9.20
N LYS A 86 -2.47 -5.79 -10.34
CA LYS A 86 -2.12 -6.87 -11.29
C LYS A 86 -0.86 -7.61 -10.90
N SER A 87 0.13 -6.92 -10.32
CA SER A 87 1.37 -7.59 -9.90
C SER A 87 1.17 -8.44 -8.65
N GLY A 88 0.23 -8.04 -7.77
CA GLY A 88 -0.07 -8.72 -6.52
C GLY A 88 -1.04 -9.88 -6.63
N ASN A 89 -1.88 -9.94 -7.67
CA ASN A 89 -2.90 -10.97 -7.82
C ASN A 89 -2.53 -12.00 -8.90
N ASP A 90 -2.75 -13.29 -8.64
CA ASP A 90 -2.58 -14.36 -9.61
C ASP A 90 -3.72 -14.39 -10.66
N GLY A 91 -4.84 -13.75 -10.35
CA GLY A 91 -5.98 -13.57 -11.24
C GLY A 91 -5.73 -12.51 -12.30
N ALA A 92 -6.24 -12.75 -13.52
CA ALA A 92 -6.17 -11.77 -14.59
C ALA A 92 -7.08 -10.57 -14.31
N ILE A 93 -6.49 -9.43 -13.95
CA ILE A 93 -7.17 -8.14 -13.80
C ILE A 93 -6.79 -7.23 -14.97
N TRP A 94 -7.78 -6.70 -15.65
CA TRP A 94 -7.62 -5.82 -16.81
C TRP A 94 -7.99 -4.38 -16.47
N ASN A 95 -7.38 -3.40 -17.16
CA ASN A 95 -7.76 -1.99 -16.97
C ASN A 95 -9.23 -1.72 -17.31
N SER A 96 -9.84 -2.53 -18.18
CA SER A 96 -11.26 -2.46 -18.49
C SER A 96 -12.16 -2.73 -17.28
N ASP A 97 -11.70 -3.55 -16.34
CA ASP A 97 -12.49 -3.96 -15.18
C ASP A 97 -12.73 -2.79 -14.21
N PHE A 98 -11.85 -1.79 -14.24
CA PHE A 98 -11.99 -0.56 -13.47
C PHE A 98 -12.98 0.44 -14.09
N ILE A 99 -13.19 0.42 -15.41
CA ILE A 99 -13.95 1.46 -16.13
C ILE A 99 -15.35 1.69 -15.53
N PRO A 100 -16.15 0.66 -15.19
CA PRO A 100 -17.48 0.85 -14.61
C PRO A 100 -17.47 1.58 -13.27
N TYR A 101 -16.34 1.56 -12.54
CA TYR A 101 -16.25 2.04 -11.15
C TYR A 101 -15.52 3.37 -11.01
N LEU A 102 -14.92 3.90 -12.09
CA LEU A 102 -14.16 5.16 -12.05
C LEU A 102 -15.00 6.40 -12.43
N GLY A 103 -16.29 6.25 -12.72
CA GLY A 103 -17.14 7.34 -13.23
C GLY A 103 -17.13 8.61 -12.38
N GLU A 104 -17.27 8.47 -11.06
CA GLU A 104 -17.33 9.61 -10.13
C GLU A 104 -16.00 10.36 -9.98
N ILE A 105 -14.87 9.68 -10.21
CA ILE A 105 -13.53 10.25 -10.06
C ILE A 105 -12.85 10.60 -11.38
N LYS A 106 -13.50 10.26 -12.51
CA LYS A 106 -12.99 10.56 -13.86
C LYS A 106 -12.64 12.03 -14.06
N LYS A 107 -13.43 12.93 -13.45
CA LYS A 107 -13.23 14.39 -13.48
C LYS A 107 -11.86 14.84 -12.94
N PHE A 108 -11.23 14.07 -12.06
CA PHE A 108 -9.92 14.42 -11.49
C PHE A 108 -8.75 14.05 -12.40
N PHE A 109 -9.00 13.30 -13.47
CA PHE A 109 -7.96 12.83 -14.37
C PHE A 109 -7.79 13.72 -15.59
N ASP A 110 -8.66 14.70 -15.83
CA ASP A 110 -8.54 15.63 -16.97
C ASP A 110 -8.44 14.92 -18.34
N VAL A 111 -9.12 13.76 -18.47
CA VAL A 111 -9.02 12.84 -19.64
C VAL A 111 -9.45 13.51 -20.94
N GLU A 112 -10.43 14.41 -20.86
CA GLU A 112 -11.04 15.05 -22.04
C GLU A 112 -10.03 15.88 -22.84
N LYS A 113 -8.98 16.40 -22.19
CA LYS A 113 -7.91 17.15 -22.84
C LYS A 113 -6.99 16.28 -23.71
N GLU A 114 -7.02 14.96 -23.54
CA GLU A 114 -6.12 14.05 -24.24
C GLU A 114 -6.68 13.49 -25.56
N GLY A 115 -7.99 13.64 -25.82
CA GLY A 115 -8.61 13.15 -27.06
C GLY A 115 -8.57 11.63 -27.26
N LYS A 116 -8.23 10.86 -26.22
CA LYS A 116 -8.13 9.39 -26.24
C LYS A 116 -9.32 8.75 -25.53
N SER A 117 -9.70 7.54 -25.97
CA SER A 117 -10.67 6.71 -25.23
C SER A 117 -10.16 6.43 -23.82
N PHE A 118 -11.07 6.36 -22.84
CA PHE A 118 -10.69 6.20 -21.43
C PHE A 118 -9.86 4.93 -21.16
N TYR A 119 -10.16 3.81 -21.83
CA TYR A 119 -9.35 2.59 -21.77
C TYR A 119 -7.88 2.83 -22.17
N LYS A 120 -7.64 3.52 -23.30
CA LYS A 120 -6.28 3.86 -23.75
C LYS A 120 -5.56 4.79 -22.76
N PHE A 121 -6.31 5.69 -22.13
CA PHE A 121 -5.78 6.55 -21.08
C PHE A 121 -5.32 5.74 -19.85
N LEU A 122 -6.11 4.76 -19.40
CA LEU A 122 -5.71 3.89 -18.27
C LEU A 122 -4.45 3.07 -18.60
N ASN A 123 -4.36 2.50 -19.80
CA ASN A 123 -3.16 1.80 -20.25
C ASN A 123 -1.93 2.72 -20.26
N GLN A 124 -2.09 3.96 -20.73
CA GLN A 124 -1.00 4.93 -20.75
C GLN A 124 -0.57 5.28 -19.33
N LEU A 125 -1.50 5.54 -18.41
CA LEU A 125 -1.18 5.83 -17.01
C LEU A 125 -0.38 4.71 -16.33
N GLU A 126 -0.78 3.46 -16.54
CA GLU A 126 -0.07 2.30 -16.00
C GLU A 126 1.38 2.24 -16.53
N VAL A 127 1.55 2.40 -17.85
CA VAL A 127 2.88 2.39 -18.48
C VAL A 127 3.73 3.57 -18.01
N ASP A 128 3.17 4.77 -17.97
CA ASP A 128 3.88 5.99 -17.55
C ASP A 128 4.39 5.86 -16.11
N VAL A 129 3.56 5.31 -15.21
CA VAL A 129 3.96 5.05 -13.83
C VAL A 129 5.05 3.98 -13.78
N PHE A 130 4.89 2.87 -14.50
CA PHE A 130 5.89 1.80 -14.51
C PHE A 130 7.26 2.29 -15.00
N VAL A 131 7.28 3.10 -16.06
CA VAL A 131 8.49 3.76 -16.56
C VAL A 131 9.06 4.75 -15.53
N SER A 132 8.20 5.54 -14.87
CA SER A 132 8.65 6.51 -13.86
C SER A 132 9.29 5.87 -12.63
N LEU A 133 8.99 4.59 -12.37
CA LEU A 133 9.60 3.77 -11.33
C LEU A 133 10.89 3.08 -11.80
N ASN A 134 11.41 3.40 -13.00
CA ASN A 134 12.48 2.66 -13.65
C ASN A 134 12.19 1.15 -13.70
N HIS A 135 10.92 0.78 -13.86
CA HIS A 135 10.45 -0.60 -13.87
C HIS A 135 10.65 -1.37 -12.55
N GLN A 136 10.92 -0.69 -11.43
CA GLN A 136 11.13 -1.29 -10.12
C GLN A 136 9.84 -1.30 -9.29
N LEU A 137 9.24 -2.49 -9.16
CA LEU A 137 8.03 -2.72 -8.35
C LEU A 137 8.33 -3.22 -6.93
N ALA A 138 9.59 -3.57 -6.65
CA ALA A 138 10.00 -4.01 -5.33
C ALA A 138 9.72 -2.91 -4.30
N ILE A 139 9.10 -3.33 -3.20
CA ILE A 139 8.79 -2.45 -2.07
C ILE A 139 10.09 -2.23 -1.30
N ASP A 140 10.45 -0.96 -1.10
CA ASP A 140 11.51 -0.62 -0.15
C ASP A 140 10.93 -0.69 1.26
N PHE A 141 11.14 -1.83 1.92
CA PHE A 141 10.65 -2.06 3.27
C PHE A 141 11.26 -1.12 4.32
N LYS A 142 12.48 -0.62 4.10
CA LYS A 142 13.10 0.35 5.02
C LYS A 142 12.39 1.69 4.90
N HIS A 143 12.13 2.13 3.68
CA HIS A 143 11.34 3.33 3.42
C HIS A 143 9.91 3.17 3.97
N PHE A 144 9.25 2.03 3.72
CA PHE A 144 7.92 1.75 4.24
C PHE A 144 7.86 1.79 5.78
N THR A 145 8.85 1.22 6.48
CA THR A 145 8.96 1.35 7.95
C THR A 145 9.02 2.80 8.39
N SER A 146 9.74 3.66 7.67
CA SER A 146 9.81 5.09 8.02
C SER A 146 8.46 5.80 7.86
N ILE A 147 7.67 5.43 6.84
CA ILE A 147 6.30 5.92 6.65
C ILE A 147 5.41 5.51 7.83
N LEU A 148 5.49 4.25 8.27
CA LEU A 148 4.73 3.76 9.43
C LEU A 148 5.12 4.49 10.71
N ARG A 149 6.42 4.67 10.96
CA ARG A 149 6.90 5.39 12.16
C ARG A 149 6.51 6.88 12.16
N GLY A 150 6.40 7.49 10.99
CA GLY A 150 5.89 8.85 10.83
C GLY A 150 4.38 8.98 11.08
N ASN A 151 3.65 7.87 11.14
CA ASN A 151 2.24 7.84 11.49
C ASN A 151 2.06 7.64 13.00
N ASN A 152 1.41 8.62 13.64
CA ASN A 152 1.20 8.64 15.10
C ASN A 152 -0.20 8.15 15.50
N ASP A 153 -1.04 7.71 14.56
CA ASP A 153 -2.36 7.18 14.87
C ASP A 153 -2.26 5.72 15.30
N LEU A 154 -2.39 5.49 16.61
CA LEU A 154 -2.34 4.17 17.23
C LEU A 154 -3.31 3.18 16.55
N LYS A 155 -4.54 3.62 16.24
CA LYS A 155 -5.56 2.76 15.60
C LYS A 155 -5.12 2.30 14.21
N THR A 156 -4.46 3.17 13.45
CA THR A 156 -3.91 2.83 12.12
C THR A 156 -2.81 1.77 12.24
N ILE A 157 -1.86 1.95 13.17
CA ILE A 157 -0.77 1.00 13.36
C ILE A 157 -1.29 -0.35 13.87
N GLN A 158 -2.20 -0.36 14.83
CA GLN A 158 -2.89 -1.58 15.29
C GLN A 158 -3.61 -2.29 14.13
N SER A 159 -4.36 -1.55 13.32
CA SER A 159 -5.08 -2.14 12.18
C SER A 159 -4.13 -2.73 11.13
N PHE A 160 -2.95 -2.12 10.93
CA PHE A 160 -1.89 -2.66 10.07
C PHE A 160 -1.29 -3.95 10.65
N THR A 161 -0.90 -3.97 11.93
CA THR A 161 -0.30 -5.15 12.56
C THR A 161 -1.28 -6.33 12.59
N GLU A 162 -2.56 -6.08 12.89
CA GLU A 162 -3.62 -7.09 12.79
C GLU A 162 -3.77 -7.65 11.36
N ALA A 163 -3.74 -6.78 10.34
CA ALA A 163 -3.83 -7.21 8.93
C ALA A 163 -2.62 -8.05 8.48
N CYS A 164 -1.49 -7.96 9.17
CA CYS A 164 -0.29 -8.75 8.88
C CYS A 164 -0.26 -10.11 9.61
N LYS A 165 -1.16 -10.35 10.58
CA LYS A 165 -1.18 -11.62 11.32
C LYS A 165 -1.45 -12.80 10.38
N GLY A 166 -0.61 -13.82 10.48
CA GLY A 166 -0.70 -15.03 9.66
C GLY A 166 0.06 -14.97 8.34
N LEU A 167 0.61 -13.81 7.94
CA LEU A 167 1.47 -13.69 6.75
C LEU A 167 2.93 -14.10 7.00
N GLY A 168 3.34 -14.20 8.27
CA GLY A 168 4.76 -14.28 8.69
C GLY A 168 5.54 -15.57 8.38
N ASN A 169 4.86 -16.67 8.00
CA ASN A 169 5.54 -17.96 7.84
C ASN A 169 6.17 -18.16 6.45
N GLU A 170 5.76 -17.40 5.44
CA GLU A 170 6.27 -17.49 4.05
C GLU A 170 6.74 -16.12 3.49
N SER A 171 6.83 -15.10 4.34
CA SER A 171 7.19 -13.73 4.00
C SER A 171 8.70 -13.49 3.96
N SER A 172 9.12 -12.44 3.25
CA SER A 172 10.53 -12.01 3.21
C SER A 172 11.01 -11.48 4.56
N GLU A 173 12.32 -11.58 4.80
CA GLU A 173 12.98 -11.03 5.99
C GLU A 173 12.70 -9.53 6.17
N GLY A 174 12.72 -8.76 5.07
CA GLY A 174 12.41 -7.33 5.08
C GLY A 174 10.98 -7.05 5.56
N PHE A 175 9.99 -7.80 5.08
CA PHE A 175 8.61 -7.66 5.56
C PHE A 175 8.48 -8.06 7.04
N ASN A 176 9.14 -9.15 7.46
CA ASN A 176 9.13 -9.56 8.86
C ASN A 176 9.73 -8.49 9.79
N GLN A 177 10.74 -7.75 9.31
CA GLN A 177 11.28 -6.62 10.06
C GLN A 177 10.31 -5.44 10.13
N VAL A 178 9.58 -5.13 9.06
CA VAL A 178 8.52 -4.10 9.06
C VAL A 178 7.47 -4.42 10.13
N VAL A 179 7.01 -5.67 10.20
CA VAL A 179 5.98 -6.09 11.17
C VAL A 179 6.49 -5.92 12.59
N LYS A 180 7.71 -6.39 12.90
CA LYS A 180 8.34 -6.21 14.23
C LYS A 180 8.50 -4.75 14.61
N ASP A 181 8.94 -3.91 13.67
CA ASP A 181 9.13 -2.48 13.91
C ASP A 181 7.78 -1.77 14.14
N ALA A 182 6.74 -2.18 13.41
CA ALA A 182 5.39 -1.66 13.59
C ALA A 182 4.80 -2.06 14.95
N GLU A 183 5.00 -3.31 15.39
CA GLU A 183 4.62 -3.78 16.73
C GLU A 183 5.33 -3.00 17.83
N ALA A 184 6.64 -2.76 17.70
CA ALA A 184 7.39 -1.95 18.64
C ALA A 184 6.89 -0.49 18.69
N HIS A 185 6.60 0.11 17.53
CA HIS A 185 6.02 1.46 17.44
C HIS A 185 4.63 1.53 18.07
N MET A 186 3.78 0.52 17.81
CA MET A 186 2.46 0.39 18.41
C MET A 186 2.52 0.37 19.94
N ILE A 187 3.46 -0.41 20.51
CA ILE A 187 3.67 -0.47 21.96
C ILE A 187 4.06 0.90 22.51
N ASN A 188 4.97 1.62 21.84
CA ASN A 188 5.36 2.97 22.27
C ASN A 188 4.21 3.96 22.22
N LEU A 189 3.36 3.91 21.19
CA LEU A 189 2.16 4.74 21.09
C LEU A 189 1.16 4.42 22.21
N GLN A 190 0.94 3.13 22.52
CA GLN A 190 0.07 2.71 23.61
C GLN A 190 0.54 3.28 24.96
N PHE A 191 1.84 3.19 25.26
CA PHE A 191 2.40 3.78 26.48
C PHE A 191 2.21 5.30 26.55
N ALA A 192 2.35 6.01 25.42
CA ALA A 192 2.14 7.45 25.37
C ALA A 192 0.68 7.83 25.61
N ASP A 193 -0.27 7.08 25.06
CA ASP A 193 -1.70 7.29 25.27
C ASP A 193 -2.10 7.00 26.72
N ASP A 194 -1.60 5.91 27.31
CA ASP A 194 -1.88 5.55 28.70
C ASP A 194 -1.38 6.66 29.66
N LEU A 195 -0.16 7.18 29.45
CA LEU A 195 0.38 8.31 30.22
C LEU A 195 -0.46 9.59 30.06
N ASN A 196 -0.90 9.91 28.84
CA ASN A 196 -1.76 11.08 28.61
C ASN A 196 -3.15 10.92 29.24
N SER A 197 -3.65 9.68 29.37
CA SER A 197 -4.92 9.40 30.04
C SER A 197 -4.81 9.53 31.56
N ASP A 198 -3.69 9.10 32.16
CA ASP A 198 -3.41 9.22 33.59
C ASP A 198 -3.22 10.68 34.03
N PHE A 199 -2.62 11.54 33.18
CA PHE A 199 -2.50 12.98 33.45
C PHE A 199 -3.83 13.74 33.38
N ASN A 200 -4.87 13.18 32.74
CA ASN A 200 -6.21 13.78 32.69
C ASN A 200 -7.13 13.32 33.84
N LEU A 201 -6.60 12.54 34.81
CA LEU A 201 -7.34 12.01 35.96
C LEU A 201 -6.96 12.67 37.31
N GLU A 202 -6.31 13.83 37.33
CA GLU A 202 -6.19 14.64 38.56
C GLU A 202 -7.51 15.36 38.87
N GLY A 203 -8.46 14.59 39.37
CA GLY A 203 -9.78 15.04 39.79
C GLY A 203 -10.52 13.99 40.61
N ILE A 204 -10.01 13.71 41.82
CA ILE A 204 -10.70 13.13 43.00
C ILE A 204 -11.22 11.68 42.82
N ASP A 205 -10.60 10.71 43.51
CA ASP A 205 -11.05 10.29 44.85
C ASP A 205 -10.09 9.26 45.47
N GLU A 206 -9.73 9.47 46.73
CA GLU A 206 -9.00 8.51 47.55
C GLU A 206 -9.96 7.39 47.97
N ASN A 207 -9.81 6.17 47.44
CA ASN A 207 -10.15 4.93 48.17
C ASN A 207 -9.62 3.66 47.48
N LEU A 208 -8.41 3.29 47.88
CA LEU A 208 -7.98 1.95 48.30
C LEU A 208 -8.90 0.74 47.95
N ARG A 209 -8.41 -0.17 47.08
CA ARG A 209 -8.06 -1.59 47.37
C ARG A 209 -8.32 -2.55 46.20
N ASN A 210 -7.24 -3.27 45.85
CA ASN A 210 -7.15 -4.67 45.45
C ASN A 210 -8.19 -5.23 44.46
N THR A 211 -7.73 -5.60 43.25
CA THR A 211 -8.01 -6.95 42.71
C THR A 211 -7.08 -7.36 41.56
N THR A 212 -6.15 -8.25 41.90
CA THR A 212 -5.77 -9.49 41.20
C THR A 212 -5.67 -9.53 39.66
N LEU A 213 -4.43 -9.70 39.19
CA LEU A 213 -4.05 -10.31 37.91
C LEU A 213 -4.89 -11.57 37.59
N GLN A 214 -5.76 -11.50 36.59
CA GLN A 214 -6.34 -12.68 35.94
C GLN A 214 -5.77 -12.88 34.55
N LYS A 215 -4.93 -13.92 34.47
CA LYS A 215 -4.44 -14.56 33.25
C LYS A 215 -5.62 -15.31 32.61
N SER A 216 -6.13 -14.86 31.47
CA SER A 216 -7.11 -15.64 30.69
C SER A 216 -6.39 -16.46 29.63
N SER A 217 -6.25 -17.74 29.94
CA SER A 217 -5.89 -18.81 29.02
C SER A 217 -7.13 -19.25 28.25
N HIS A 218 -7.23 -18.93 26.97
CA HIS A 218 -8.13 -19.61 26.03
C HIS A 218 -7.38 -19.97 24.75
N ALA A 219 -6.97 -21.24 24.71
CA ALA A 219 -6.65 -21.95 23.48
C ALA A 219 -7.97 -22.25 22.76
N ASN A 220 -8.09 -21.82 21.50
CA ASN A 220 -9.07 -22.36 20.59
C ASN A 220 -8.39 -22.69 19.25
N SER A 221 -8.64 -23.91 18.83
CA SER A 221 -8.12 -24.64 17.67
C SER A 221 -8.36 -23.93 16.34
N MET A 222 -7.31 -23.80 15.54
CA MET A 222 -7.36 -23.40 14.13
C MET A 222 -8.07 -24.46 13.26
N PRO A 223 -8.94 -24.06 12.32
CA PRO A 223 -9.16 -24.84 11.10
C PRO A 223 -8.04 -24.50 10.09
N MET A 224 -7.43 -25.53 9.50
CA MET A 224 -6.43 -25.39 8.45
C MET A 224 -7.01 -24.63 7.25
N SER A 225 -6.42 -23.47 6.94
CA SER A 225 -6.62 -22.78 5.66
C SER A 225 -5.65 -23.36 4.63
N VAL A 226 -6.19 -23.80 3.50
CA VAL A 226 -5.45 -24.31 2.35
C VAL A 226 -4.57 -23.20 1.77
N ASN A 227 -3.31 -23.57 1.55
CA ASN A 227 -2.18 -22.69 1.25
C ASN A 227 -2.30 -22.00 -0.11
N LYS A 228 -2.28 -20.65 -0.14
CA LYS A 228 -1.96 -19.85 -1.33
C LYS A 228 -0.64 -19.13 -1.02
N GLY A 229 0.42 -19.49 -1.73
CA GLY A 229 1.74 -18.91 -1.49
C GLY A 229 1.74 -17.41 -1.76
N HIS A 230 2.08 -16.61 -0.75
CA HIS A 230 2.18 -15.15 -0.87
C HIS A 230 3.46 -14.75 -1.62
N ARG A 231 3.39 -13.72 -2.49
CA ARG A 231 4.50 -13.31 -3.38
C ARG A 231 5.51 -12.36 -2.72
N LEU A 232 5.40 -12.12 -1.40
CA LEU A 232 6.41 -11.44 -0.58
C LEU A 232 7.84 -12.01 -0.78
N SER A 233 7.96 -13.27 -1.22
CA SER A 233 9.20 -13.96 -1.57
C SER A 233 9.70 -13.69 -3.01
N ILE A 234 8.83 -13.36 -3.97
CA ILE A 234 9.15 -13.24 -5.41
C ILE A 234 9.85 -11.93 -5.76
N PHE A 235 9.77 -10.90 -4.91
CA PHE A 235 10.53 -9.66 -5.12
C PHE A 235 12.06 -9.83 -5.03
N LYS A 236 12.55 -11.04 -4.74
CA LYS A 236 13.95 -11.44 -4.94
C LYS A 236 14.39 -11.43 -6.41
N ALA A 237 13.46 -11.64 -7.37
CA ALA A 237 13.80 -11.93 -8.77
C ALA A 237 13.98 -10.71 -9.70
N LEU A 238 13.58 -9.50 -9.28
CA LEU A 238 13.80 -8.27 -10.08
C LEU A 238 14.98 -7.43 -9.59
N ALA A 239 15.55 -7.76 -8.44
CA ALA A 239 16.74 -7.11 -7.90
C ALA A 239 18.05 -7.83 -8.25
N THR A 240 17.98 -9.06 -8.76
CA THR A 240 19.16 -9.91 -9.07
C THR A 240 19.41 -10.12 -10.56
N SER A 241 18.61 -9.58 -11.48
CA SER A 241 18.88 -9.65 -12.92
C SER A 241 19.89 -8.61 -13.43
N GLY A 242 20.60 -7.92 -12.52
CA GLY A 242 21.67 -6.99 -12.85
C GLY A 242 23.03 -7.63 -13.16
N GLU A 243 23.16 -8.96 -13.02
CA GLU A 243 24.37 -9.71 -13.40
C GLU A 243 24.01 -10.92 -14.26
N LEU A 244 23.86 -10.68 -15.56
CA LEU A 244 24.09 -11.69 -16.60
C LEU A 244 24.64 -10.95 -17.81
N SER A 245 25.88 -10.48 -17.67
CA SER A 245 26.77 -10.28 -18.81
C SER A 245 27.07 -11.64 -19.45
N ASP A 246 27.04 -11.65 -20.78
CA ASP A 246 27.70 -12.61 -21.67
C ASP A 246 27.18 -14.06 -21.70
N GLN A 247 25.97 -14.32 -22.23
CA GLN A 247 25.66 -15.58 -22.96
C GLN A 247 24.52 -15.45 -24.01
N THR A 248 24.50 -14.41 -24.85
CA THR A 248 23.57 -14.35 -26.02
C THR A 248 24.22 -14.50 -27.39
N SER A 249 25.49 -14.90 -27.47
CA SER A 249 26.17 -15.24 -28.72
C SER A 249 26.11 -16.73 -29.10
N LEU A 250 25.03 -17.44 -28.74
CA LEU A 250 24.93 -18.89 -28.97
C LEU A 250 23.56 -19.39 -29.44
N PHE A 251 22.79 -18.59 -30.20
CA PHE A 251 21.67 -19.12 -31.00
C PHE A 251 21.41 -18.31 -32.28
N ILE A 252 22.47 -18.03 -33.07
CA ILE A 252 22.32 -17.66 -34.49
C ILE A 252 23.48 -18.30 -35.27
N ASN A 253 23.28 -19.52 -35.76
CA ASN A 253 23.85 -20.07 -37.00
C ASN A 253 23.84 -21.61 -36.95
N GLN A 254 22.73 -22.24 -37.35
CA GLN A 254 22.76 -23.53 -38.04
C GLN A 254 21.54 -23.64 -38.95
N ASN A 255 21.58 -22.91 -40.06
CA ASN A 255 20.92 -23.29 -41.31
C ASN A 255 21.56 -22.46 -42.41
N ASN A 256 22.70 -22.94 -42.90
CA ASN A 256 23.24 -22.75 -44.24
C ASN A 256 24.55 -23.53 -44.34
N GLY A 257 24.49 -24.72 -44.94
CA GLY A 257 25.64 -25.47 -45.41
C GLY A 257 25.39 -25.92 -46.86
N PRO A 258 26.43 -26.01 -47.71
CA PRO A 258 26.33 -25.63 -49.13
C PRO A 258 26.21 -26.81 -50.11
N ILE A 259 25.74 -26.44 -51.31
CA ILE A 259 25.60 -27.18 -52.59
C ILE A 259 24.42 -28.14 -52.68
#